data_AF-A0A150AL74-F1
#
_entry.id   AF-A0A150AL74-F1
#
_cell.length_a   1.000
_cell.length_b   1.000
_cell.length_c   1.000
_cell.angle_alpha   90.00
_cell.angle_beta   90.00
_cell.angle_gamma   90.00
#
_symmetry.space_group_name_H-M   'P 1'
#
loop_
_entity.id
_entity.type
_entity.pdbx_description
1 polymer ?
#
loop_
_entity_poly.entity_id
_entity_poly.type
_entity_poly.pdbx_seq_one_letter_code
_entity_poly.pdbx_strand_id
1 'polypeptide(L)'
;MNKQQQDIAWNKLKPLGKKDPFLWRQDQCGAAIYRYSYGKTTAFGWEVDHIYPKGLQGNITKKAVNGINNSYNLIAMHWKNNKSKSINYPSFNSAVTYDSKKRANVNSNKNFTVNILVQVILRLIFGI
;
A
#
# COMPACT_ATOMS: atom_id res chain seq x y z
N MET A 1 -0.90 -11.51 7.97
CA MET A 1 0.32 -11.27 7.16
C MET A 1 1.53 -11.61 8.02
N ASN A 2 2.45 -12.47 7.55
CA ASN A 2 3.63 -12.86 8.33
C ASN A 2 4.73 -11.77 8.28
N LYS A 3 5.78 -11.92 9.10
CA LYS A 3 6.87 -10.92 9.21
C LYS A 3 7.59 -10.68 7.87
N GLN A 4 7.91 -11.75 7.13
CA GLN A 4 8.58 -11.66 5.83
C GLN A 4 7.75 -10.83 4.84
N GLN A 5 6.44 -11.03 4.80
CA GLN A 5 5.52 -10.27 3.94
C GLN A 5 5.41 -8.81 4.36
N GLN A 6 5.40 -8.53 5.67
CA GLN A 6 5.44 -7.15 6.19
C GLN A 6 6.74 -6.44 5.77
N ASP A 7 7.89 -7.11 5.87
CA ASP A 7 9.18 -6.54 5.47
C ASP A 7 9.26 -6.30 3.97
N ILE A 8 8.77 -7.25 3.14
CA ILE A 8 8.64 -7.07 1.68
C ILE A 8 7.79 -5.83 1.36
N ALA A 9 6.62 -5.73 1.98
CA ALA A 9 5.69 -4.63 1.76
C ALA A 9 6.28 -3.27 2.18
N TRP A 10 6.98 -3.23 3.31
CA TRP A 10 7.64 -2.04 3.85
C TRP A 10 8.81 -1.57 2.97
N ASN A 11 9.65 -2.50 2.53
CA ASN A 11 10.89 -2.18 1.81
C ASN A 11 10.65 -1.59 0.41
N LYS A 12 9.46 -1.78 -0.17
CA LYS A 12 9.04 -1.14 -1.43
C LYS A 12 8.83 0.36 -1.34
N LEU A 13 8.63 0.89 -0.13
CA LEU A 13 8.25 2.28 0.05
C LEU A 13 9.44 3.23 0.02
N LYS A 14 9.20 4.49 -0.35
CA LYS A 14 10.24 5.51 -0.38
C LYS A 14 10.54 6.01 1.05
N PRO A 15 11.81 6.34 1.38
CA PRO A 15 12.15 7.06 2.60
C PRO A 15 11.37 8.37 2.75
N LEU A 16 11.07 8.76 3.99
CA LEU A 16 10.40 10.04 4.27
C LEU A 16 11.43 11.17 4.47
N GLY A 17 11.81 11.83 3.37
CA GLY A 17 12.73 12.97 3.40
C GLY A 17 14.05 12.63 4.12
N LYS A 18 14.43 13.43 5.12
CA LYS A 18 15.63 13.23 5.95
C LYS A 18 15.40 12.36 7.21
N LYS A 19 14.21 11.79 7.40
CA LYS A 19 13.96 10.89 8.54
C LYS A 19 14.67 9.57 8.33
N ASP A 20 14.92 8.85 9.43
CA ASP A 20 15.52 7.52 9.39
C ASP A 20 14.72 6.57 8.46
N PRO A 21 15.31 6.08 7.36
CA PRO A 21 14.64 5.25 6.35
C PRO A 21 14.26 3.84 6.84
N PHE A 22 14.82 3.39 7.97
CA PHE A 22 14.45 2.13 8.61
C PHE A 22 13.18 2.25 9.45
N LEU A 23 12.88 3.47 9.91
CA LEU A 23 11.76 3.76 10.81
C LEU A 23 10.61 4.49 10.11
N TRP A 24 10.91 5.35 9.14
CA TRP A 24 9.95 6.25 8.51
C TRP A 24 9.94 6.12 6.99
N ARG A 25 8.76 5.89 6.43
CA ARG A 25 8.56 5.80 4.98
C ARG A 25 7.28 6.52 4.55
N GLN A 26 7.15 6.74 3.25
CA GLN A 26 5.95 7.25 2.62
C GLN A 26 5.22 6.14 1.87
N ASP A 27 3.92 6.00 2.12
CA ASP A 27 3.07 5.14 1.31
C ASP A 27 2.88 5.70 -0.11
N GLN A 28 2.16 4.95 -0.97
CA GLN A 28 1.94 5.34 -2.36
C GLN A 28 1.14 6.65 -2.53
N CYS A 29 0.41 7.07 -1.50
CA CYS A 29 -0.34 8.33 -1.45
C CYS A 29 0.47 9.49 -0.84
N GLY A 30 1.72 9.23 -0.45
CA GLY A 30 2.61 10.20 0.20
C GLY A 30 2.39 10.36 1.70
N ALA A 31 1.54 9.55 2.35
CA ALA A 31 1.36 9.59 3.79
C ALA A 31 2.56 8.98 4.52
N ALA A 32 2.95 9.60 5.62
CA ALA A 32 4.00 9.09 6.49
C ALA A 32 3.50 7.87 7.28
N ILE A 33 4.32 6.85 7.36
CA ILE A 33 4.09 5.68 8.20
C ILE A 33 5.33 5.37 9.05
N TYR A 34 5.11 4.81 10.23
CA TYR A 34 6.16 4.46 11.19
C TYR A 34 6.26 2.95 11.37
N ARG A 35 7.47 2.39 11.28
CA ARG A 35 7.73 0.94 11.24
C ARG A 35 7.01 0.19 12.36
N TYR A 36 7.15 0.67 13.61
CA TYR A 36 6.56 0.02 14.79
C TYR A 36 5.09 0.36 15.05
N SER A 37 4.43 1.07 14.13
CA SER A 37 3.00 1.32 14.12
C SER A 37 2.22 0.39 13.17
N TYR A 38 2.83 -0.74 12.79
CA TYR A 38 2.13 -1.79 12.04
C TYR A 38 0.90 -2.29 12.79
N GLY A 39 -0.23 -2.42 12.09
CA GLY A 39 -1.50 -2.91 12.63
C GLY A 39 -2.20 -1.95 13.60
N LYS A 40 -1.71 -0.72 13.75
CA LYS A 40 -2.29 0.29 14.65
C LYS A 40 -3.02 1.35 13.84
N THR A 41 -4.17 1.82 14.32
CA THR A 41 -4.94 2.92 13.70
C THR A 41 -4.51 4.30 14.22
N THR A 42 -3.20 4.53 14.33
CA THR A 42 -2.61 5.79 14.83
C THR A 42 -2.31 6.78 13.69
N ALA A 43 -1.81 7.98 14.01
CA ALA A 43 -1.45 9.01 13.03
C ALA A 43 -0.42 8.57 11.96
N PHE A 44 0.39 7.55 12.27
CA PHE A 44 1.41 6.98 11.37
C PHE A 44 1.26 5.45 11.24
N GLY A 45 0.06 4.97 11.55
CA GLY A 45 -0.30 3.56 11.51
C GLY A 45 -0.35 3.02 10.09
N TRP A 46 0.02 1.76 9.91
CA TRP A 46 0.04 1.15 8.59
C TRP A 46 -0.29 -0.34 8.62
N GLU A 47 -0.73 -0.82 7.48
CA GLU A 47 -1.11 -2.21 7.24
C GLU A 47 -0.51 -2.66 5.90
N VAL A 48 -0.51 -3.97 5.67
CA VAL A 48 -0.18 -4.52 4.35
C VAL A 48 -1.45 -4.56 3.52
N ASP A 49 -1.42 -3.88 2.39
CA ASP A 49 -2.46 -3.87 1.37
C ASP A 49 -2.11 -4.80 0.20
N HIS A 50 -3.14 -5.27 -0.49
CA HIS A 50 -3.05 -5.96 -1.77
C HIS A 50 -3.31 -4.96 -2.91
N ILE A 51 -2.29 -4.68 -3.72
CA ILE A 51 -2.38 -3.73 -4.85
C ILE A 51 -3.57 -4.09 -5.74
N TYR A 52 -3.61 -5.33 -6.26
CA TYR A 52 -4.81 -5.97 -6.75
C TYR A 52 -5.63 -6.51 -5.56
N PRO A 53 -6.81 -5.96 -5.28
CA PRO A 53 -7.53 -6.23 -4.05
C PRO A 53 -7.97 -7.69 -3.92
N LYS A 54 -7.86 -8.24 -2.71
CA LYS A 54 -8.39 -9.57 -2.38
C LYS A 54 -9.90 -9.68 -2.67
N GLY A 55 -10.66 -8.60 -2.54
CA GLY A 55 -12.09 -8.54 -2.86
C GLY A 55 -12.41 -8.81 -4.34
N LEU A 56 -11.42 -8.71 -5.25
CA LEU A 56 -11.57 -9.01 -6.68
C LEU A 56 -11.07 -10.41 -7.05
N GLN A 57 -10.75 -11.27 -6.08
CA GLN A 57 -10.23 -12.63 -6.34
C GLN A 57 -11.19 -13.53 -7.14
N GLY A 58 -12.48 -13.21 -7.23
CA GLY A 58 -13.44 -13.92 -8.09
C GLY A 58 -13.17 -13.70 -9.58
N ASN A 59 -12.44 -12.65 -9.93
CA ASN A 59 -12.14 -12.26 -11.32
C ASN A 59 -10.81 -12.85 -11.82
N ILE A 60 -10.14 -13.69 -11.01
CA ILE A 60 -8.86 -14.31 -11.35
C ILE A 60 -9.02 -15.83 -11.39
N THR A 61 -8.12 -16.52 -12.09
CA THR A 61 -8.19 -17.99 -12.19
C THR A 61 -8.00 -18.66 -10.82
N LYS A 62 -8.65 -19.81 -10.58
CA LYS A 62 -8.50 -20.59 -9.34
C LYS A 62 -7.03 -20.89 -9.00
N LYS A 63 -6.20 -21.15 -10.01
CA LYS A 63 -4.76 -21.37 -9.85
C LYS A 63 -4.05 -20.11 -9.33
N ALA A 64 -4.46 -18.94 -9.80
CA ALA A 64 -3.86 -17.66 -9.43
C ALA A 64 -4.30 -17.15 -8.04
N VAL A 65 -5.41 -17.63 -7.47
CA VAL A 65 -5.86 -17.27 -6.11
C VAL A 65 -4.80 -17.56 -5.05
N ASN A 66 -4.06 -18.67 -5.19
CA ASN A 66 -2.94 -19.00 -4.30
C ASN A 66 -1.80 -17.96 -4.36
N GLY A 67 -1.73 -17.19 -5.45
CA GLY A 67 -0.79 -16.10 -5.67
C GLY A 67 -1.24 -14.74 -5.13
N ILE A 68 -2.40 -14.62 -4.46
CA ILE A 68 -2.88 -13.30 -4.01
C ILE A 68 -1.91 -12.61 -3.05
N ASN A 69 -1.18 -13.39 -2.24
CA ASN A 69 -0.14 -12.93 -1.33
C ASN A 69 1.26 -12.87 -1.98
N ASN A 70 1.35 -12.91 -3.31
CA ASN A 70 2.60 -12.76 -4.03
C ASN A 70 3.26 -11.44 -3.66
N SER A 71 4.58 -11.46 -3.45
CA SER A 71 5.39 -10.29 -3.12
C SER A 71 5.10 -9.09 -4.01
N TYR A 72 4.86 -9.26 -5.32
CA TYR A 72 4.52 -8.17 -6.25
C TYR A 72 3.19 -7.49 -5.94
N ASN A 73 2.23 -8.23 -5.38
CA ASN A 73 0.91 -7.72 -5.02
C ASN A 73 0.84 -7.09 -3.62
N LEU A 74 1.88 -7.20 -2.80
CA LEU A 74 1.86 -6.66 -1.43
C LEU A 74 2.52 -5.29 -1.34
N ILE A 75 1.93 -4.36 -0.61
CA ILE A 75 2.53 -3.05 -0.32
C ILE A 75 2.12 -2.54 1.05
N ALA A 76 2.98 -1.78 1.72
CA ALA A 76 2.62 -1.11 2.97
C ALA A 76 1.84 0.17 2.66
N MET A 77 0.73 0.39 3.36
CA MET A 77 -0.09 1.60 3.22
C MET A 77 -0.54 2.14 4.57
N HIS A 78 -0.68 3.46 4.68
CA HIS A 78 -1.30 4.06 5.85
C HIS A 78 -2.74 3.54 5.98
N TRP A 79 -3.19 3.17 7.18
CA TRP A 79 -4.48 2.48 7.38
C TRP A 79 -5.68 3.26 6.80
N LYS A 80 -5.69 4.60 6.90
CA LYS A 80 -6.73 5.44 6.26
C LYS A 80 -6.70 5.36 4.73
N ASN A 81 -5.51 5.32 4.13
CA ASN A 81 -5.36 5.21 2.68
C ASN A 81 -5.74 3.81 2.20
N ASN A 82 -5.37 2.77 2.95
CA ASN A 82 -5.82 1.40 2.70
C ASN A 82 -7.35 1.32 2.71
N LYS A 83 -7.99 1.86 3.77
CA LYS A 83 -9.45 1.92 3.89
C LYS A 83 -10.11 2.71 2.74
N SER A 84 -9.53 3.84 2.34
CA SER A 84 -10.00 4.67 1.22
C SER A 84 -9.87 3.97 -0.13
N LYS A 85 -8.78 3.21 -0.34
CA LYS A 85 -8.55 2.41 -1.54
C LYS A 85 -9.60 1.30 -1.68
N SER A 86 -9.93 0.60 -0.58
CA SER A 86 -10.93 -0.48 -0.61
C SER A 86 -10.62 -1.51 -1.72
N ILE A 87 -11.58 -1.82 -2.58
CA ILE A 87 -11.44 -2.69 -3.75
C ILE A 87 -11.11 -1.94 -5.04
N ASN A 88 -10.77 -0.65 -4.97
CA ASN A 88 -10.55 0.16 -6.16
C ASN A 88 -9.18 -0.16 -6.77
N TYR A 89 -9.21 -0.54 -8.05
CA TYR A 89 -8.04 -0.84 -8.87
C TYR A 89 -8.37 -0.61 -10.36
N PRO A 90 -7.46 -0.03 -11.17
CA PRO A 90 -6.11 0.40 -10.80
C PRO A 90 -6.07 1.81 -10.18
N SER A 91 -7.19 2.52 -10.15
CA SER A 91 -7.26 3.91 -9.70
C SER A 91 -8.06 4.04 -8.40
N PHE A 92 -7.58 4.89 -7.49
CA PHE A 92 -8.17 5.08 -6.16
C PHE A 92 -7.80 6.46 -5.60
N ASN A 93 -8.51 6.89 -4.56
CA ASN A 93 -8.28 8.17 -3.91
C ASN A 93 -7.55 7.98 -2.57
N SER A 94 -6.59 8.85 -2.28
CA SER A 94 -5.99 8.94 -0.94
C SER A 94 -6.99 9.54 0.06
N ALA A 95 -6.90 9.15 1.33
CA ALA A 95 -7.56 9.85 2.43
C ALA A 95 -6.62 10.80 3.17
N VAL A 96 -5.32 10.50 3.21
CA VAL A 96 -4.30 11.33 3.87
C VAL A 96 -2.99 11.37 3.08
N THR A 97 -2.24 12.46 3.26
CA THR A 97 -0.89 12.65 2.73
C THR A 97 -0.02 13.41 3.74
N TYR A 98 1.30 13.29 3.67
CA TYR A 98 2.19 13.96 4.61
C TYR A 98 2.42 15.43 4.25
N ASP A 99 2.15 16.33 5.20
CA ASP A 99 2.52 17.74 5.11
C ASP A 99 3.83 17.96 5.90
N SER A 100 4.91 18.30 5.19
CA SER A 100 6.23 18.50 5.79
C SER A 100 6.30 19.75 6.69
N LYS A 101 5.51 20.79 6.43
CA LYS A 101 5.45 22.00 7.26
C LYS A 101 4.75 21.70 8.58
N LYS A 102 3.62 20.99 8.52
CA LYS A 102 2.85 20.56 9.71
C LYS A 102 3.46 19.34 10.41
N ARG A 103 4.42 18.67 9.76
CA ARG A 103 5.06 17.43 10.21
C ARG A 103 4.05 16.30 10.52
N ALA A 104 2.90 16.31 9.85
CA ALA A 104 1.78 15.42 10.15
C ALA A 104 1.09 14.95 8.87
N ASN A 105 0.38 13.81 8.97
CA ASN A 105 -0.55 13.38 7.94
C ASN A 105 -1.81 14.26 7.99
N VAL A 106 -2.16 14.88 6.87
CA VAL A 106 -3.35 15.74 6.70
C VAL A 106 -4.32 15.10 5.73
N ASN A 107 -5.59 15.50 5.79
CA ASN A 107 -6.62 15.02 4.86
C ASN A 107 -6.24 15.31 3.40
N SER A 108 -6.56 14.36 2.53
CA SER A 108 -6.32 14.46 1.09
C SER A 108 -7.45 13.78 0.32
N ASN A 109 -7.59 14.11 -0.95
CA ASN A 109 -8.50 13.45 -1.89
C ASN A 109 -7.87 13.35 -3.30
N LYS A 110 -6.54 13.20 -3.36
CA LYS A 110 -5.83 13.07 -4.63
C LYS A 110 -6.10 11.69 -5.24
N ASN A 111 -6.30 11.66 -6.55
CA ASN A 111 -6.43 10.42 -7.30
C ASN A 111 -5.04 9.86 -7.65
N PHE A 112 -4.90 8.55 -7.54
CA PHE A 112 -3.69 7.80 -7.88
C PHE A 112 -4.06 6.64 -8.77
N THR A 113 -3.13 6.25 -9.64
CA THR A 113 -3.23 5.06 -10.49
C THR A 113 -1.99 4.21 -10.29
N VAL A 114 -2.19 2.90 -10.11
CA VAL A 114 -1.10 1.92 -9.98
C VAL A 114 -0.15 2.04 -11.19
N ASN A 115 1.16 1.98 -10.95
CA ASN A 115 2.17 2.07 -12.01
C ASN A 115 1.93 1.01 -13.11
N ILE A 116 2.05 1.39 -14.38
CA ILE A 116 1.74 0.52 -15.52
C ILE A 116 2.54 -0.79 -15.53
N LEU A 117 3.81 -0.77 -15.13
CA LEU A 117 4.65 -1.97 -15.06
C LEU A 117 4.14 -2.92 -13.96
N VAL A 118 3.71 -2.39 -12.83
CA VAL A 118 3.07 -3.20 -11.78
C VAL A 118 1.77 -3.80 -12.29
N GLN A 119 0.94 -3.04 -13.02
CA GLN A 119 -0.28 -3.57 -13.61
C GLN A 119 0.03 -4.73 -14.56
N VAL A 120 1.02 -4.60 -15.46
CA VAL A 120 1.46 -5.67 -16.37
C VAL A 120 1.90 -6.92 -15.61
N ILE A 121 2.70 -6.76 -14.55
CA ILE A 121 3.13 -7.90 -13.71
C ILE A 121 1.92 -8.59 -13.08
N LEU A 122 0.96 -7.83 -12.55
CA LEU A 122 -0.23 -8.40 -11.91
C LEU A 122 -1.14 -9.10 -12.93
N ARG A 123 -1.24 -8.60 -14.16
CA ARG A 123 -1.93 -9.29 -15.28
C ARG A 123 -1.31 -10.65 -15.57
N LEU A 124 0.01 -10.72 -15.64
CA LEU A 124 0.72 -12.00 -15.86
C LEU A 124 0.53 -12.98 -14.71
N ILE A 125 0.51 -12.50 -13.46
CA ILE A 125 0.31 -13.35 -12.28
C ILE A 125 -1.14 -13.86 -12.20
N PHE A 126 -2.11 -13.00 -12.47
CA PHE A 126 -3.52 -13.27 -12.20
C PHE A 126 -4.35 -13.69 -13.42
N GLY A 127 -3.84 -13.48 -14.63
CA GLY A 127 -4.55 -13.77 -15.88
C GLY A 127 -5.71 -12.80 -16.14
N ILE A 128 -5.50 -11.51 -15.84
CA ILE A 128 -6.48 -10.41 -16.02
C ILE A 128 -6.00 -9.38 -17.03
#